data_AF-A0A843DBI0-F1
#
_entry.id   AF-A0A843DBI0-F1
#
_cell.length_a   1.000
_cell.length_b   1.000
_cell.length_c   1.000
_cell.angle_alpha   90.00
_cell.angle_beta   90.00
_cell.angle_gamma   90.00
#
_symmetry.space_group_name_H-M   'P 1'
#
loop_
_entity.id
_entity.type
_entity.pdbx_description
1 polymer ?
#
loop_
_entity_poly.entity_id
_entity_poly.type
_entity_poly.pdbx_seq_one_letter_code
_entity_poly.pdbx_strand_id
1 'polypeptide(L)' 'MIVKEWCSFCGECAGVCPRNLIQVREYALVFDEGDCKDCDTCIKACPINALEKEE' A
#
# COMPACT_ATOMS: atom_id res chain seq x y z
N MET A 1 -1.85 -3.49 -7.33
CA MET A 1 -1.63 -2.17 -6.68
C MET A 1 -0.28 -1.67 -7.15
N ILE A 2 -0.25 -0.49 -7.75
CA ILE A 2 0.98 0.08 -8.31
C ILE A 2 1.65 0.94 -7.23
N VAL A 3 2.94 0.69 -7.00
CA VAL A 3 3.78 1.49 -6.08
C VAL A 3 4.72 2.36 -6.92
N LYS A 4 4.62 3.68 -6.77
CA LYS A 4 5.44 4.66 -7.49
C LYS A 4 6.85 4.70 -6.90
N GLU A 5 7.81 5.16 -7.70
CA GLU A 5 9.24 5.21 -7.36
C GLU A 5 9.58 6.09 -6.14
N TRP A 6 8.77 7.11 -5.87
CA TRP A 6 8.97 8.03 -4.74
C TRP A 6 8.32 7.53 -3.44
N CYS A 7 7.87 6.27 -3.37
CA CYS A 7 7.39 5.68 -2.13
C CYS A 7 8.49 5.74 -1.05
N SER A 8 8.17 6.34 0.10
CA SER A 8 9.12 6.47 1.22
C SER A 8 9.15 5.27 2.16
N PHE A 9 8.43 4.18 1.83
CA PHE A 9 8.29 3.00 2.68
C PHE A 9 7.91 3.34 4.14
N CYS A 10 7.05 4.35 4.33
CA CYS A 10 6.70 4.85 5.67
C CYS A 10 5.83 3.90 6.50
N GLY A 11 5.16 2.91 5.87
CA GLY A 11 4.34 1.93 6.59
C GLY A 11 2.88 2.34 6.84
N GLU A 12 2.47 3.57 6.51
CA GLU A 12 1.08 4.04 6.75
C GLU A 12 0.04 3.12 6.09
N CYS A 13 0.30 2.75 4.83
CA CYS A 13 -0.55 1.83 4.07
C CYS A 13 -0.72 0.45 4.74
N ALA A 14 0.31 -0.05 5.42
CA ALA A 14 0.25 -1.29 6.19
C ALA A 14 -0.59 -1.13 7.46
N GLY A 15 -0.44 0.00 8.16
CA GLY A 15 -1.20 0.29 9.38
C GLY A 15 -2.70 0.44 9.15
N VAL A 16 -3.11 1.03 8.01
CA VAL A 16 -4.53 1.21 7.68
C VAL A 16 -5.18 0.00 7.01
N CYS A 17 -4.41 -1.01 6.60
CA CYS A 17 -4.97 -2.17 5.91
C CYS A 17 -5.72 -3.07 6.90
N PRO A 18 -7.06 -3.16 6.84
CA PRO A 18 -7.85 -3.93 7.82
C PRO A 18 -7.59 -5.45 7.73
N ARG A 19 -7.03 -5.90 6.61
CA ARG A 19 -6.66 -7.29 6.36
C ARG A 19 -5.17 -7.57 6.54
N ASN A 20 -4.38 -6.55 6.90
CA ASN A 20 -2.94 -6.66 7.11
C ASN A 20 -2.20 -7.30 5.91
N LEU A 21 -2.58 -6.91 4.68
CA LEU A 21 -2.06 -7.48 3.43
C LEU A 21 -0.79 -6.79 2.92
N ILE A 22 -0.35 -5.72 3.59
CA ILE A 22 0.79 -4.92 3.15
C ILE A 22 1.89 -5.07 4.19
N GLN A 23 3.06 -5.50 3.75
CA GLN A 23 4.28 -5.51 4.54
C GLN A 23 5.26 -4.49 3.99
N VAL A 24 5.77 -3.62 4.85
CA VAL A 24 6.77 -2.61 4.49
C VAL A 24 8.09 -2.96 5.15
N ARG A 25 9.16 -2.97 4.35
CA ARG A 25 10.56 -3.14 4.73
C ARG A 25 11.34 -1.88 4.34
N GLU A 26 12.60 -1.78 4.75
CA GLU A 26 13.44 -0.58 4.53
C GLU A 26 13.45 -0.06 3.09
N TYR A 27 13.39 -0.94 2.09
CA TYR A 27 13.46 -0.58 0.66
C TYR A 27 12.43 -1.32 -0.20
N ALA A 28 11.42 -1.93 0.41
CA ALA A 28 10.46 -2.75 -0.32
C ALA A 28 9.08 -2.72 0.33
N LEU A 29 8.05 -2.76 -0.51
CA LEU A 29 6.67 -2.94 -0.11
C LEU A 29 6.18 -4.24 -0.77
N VAL A 30 5.73 -5.18 0.06
CA VAL A 30 5.12 -6.43 -0.39
C VAL A 30 3.62 -6.33 -0.14
N PHE A 31 2.83 -6.57 -1.18
CA PHE A 31 1.38 -6.53 -1.10
C PHE A 31 0.81 -7.88 -1.54
N ASP A 32 -0.02 -8.47 -0.68
CA ASP A 32 -0.77 -9.69 -0.97
C ASP A 32 -2.12 -9.33 -1.59
N GLU A 33 -2.27 -9.57 -2.89
CA GLU A 33 -3.49 -9.26 -3.64
C GLU A 33 -4.61 -10.29 -3.43
N GLY A 34 -4.30 -11.51 -2.99
CA GLY A 34 -5.24 -12.64 -2.98
C GLY A 34 -6.47 -12.41 -2.10
N ASP A 35 -6.28 -11.70 -0.99
CA ASP A 35 -7.33 -11.37 -0.02
C ASP A 35 -7.80 -9.92 -0.09
N CYS A 36 -7.29 -9.13 -1.04
CA CYS A 36 -7.70 -7.74 -1.20
C CYS A 36 -9.19 -7.65 -1.59
N LYS A 37 -9.89 -6.61 -1.10
CA LYS A 37 -11.29 -6.30 -1.47
C LYS A 37 -11.45 -4.91 -2.07
N ASP A 38 -10.38 -4.37 -2.65
CA ASP A 38 -10.43 -3.10 -3.38
C ASP A 38 -11.07 -1.95 -2.60
N CYS A 39 -10.75 -1.86 -1.31
CA CYS A 39 -11.31 -0.84 -0.41
C CYS A 39 -10.65 0.54 -0.51
N ASP A 40 -9.59 0.66 -1.32
CA ASP A 40 -8.81 1.87 -1.60
C ASP A 40 -8.25 2.61 -0.37
N THR A 41 -8.27 1.99 0.81
CA THR A 41 -7.89 2.63 2.08
C THR A 41 -6.38 2.92 2.11
N CYS A 42 -5.55 1.99 1.64
CA CYS A 42 -4.10 2.17 1.53
C CYS A 42 -3.73 3.34 0.58
N ILE A 43 -4.44 3.48 -0.53
CA ILE A 43 -4.23 4.54 -1.53
C ILE A 43 -4.56 5.91 -0.91
N LYS A 44 -5.73 6.03 -0.26
CA LYS A 44 -6.18 7.28 0.36
C LYS A 44 -5.34 7.71 1.57
N ALA A 45 -4.79 6.74 2.30
CA ALA A 45 -3.94 7.03 3.45
C ALA A 45 -2.52 7.47 3.08
N CYS A 46 -2.08 7.24 1.84
CA CYS A 46 -0.72 7.56 1.44
C CYS A 46 -0.51 9.10 1.43
N PRO A 47 0.34 9.66 2.31
CA PRO A 47 0.49 11.11 2.45
C PRO A 47 1.21 11.78 1.27
N ILE A 48 1.90 10.97 0.45
CA ILE A 48 2.68 11.39 -0.71
C ILE A 48 2.11 10.85 -2.03
N ASN A 49 0.90 10.31 -2.00
CA ASN A 49 0.21 9.74 -3.16
C ASN A 49 1.08 8.79 -4.00
N ALA A 50 1.86 7.93 -3.34
CA ALA A 50 2.77 6.98 -4.01
C ALA A 50 2.10 5.64 -4.37
N LEU A 51 0.81 5.46 -4.06
CA LEU A 51 0.07 4.22 -4.31
C LEU A 51 -1.08 4.49 -5.28
N GLU A 52 -1.30 3.59 -6.24
CA GLU A 52 -2.35 3.69 -7.25
C GLU A 52 -3.01 2.32 -7.46
N LYS A 53 -4.27 2.33 -7.88
CA LYS A 53 -5.02 1.10 -8.20
C LYS A 53 -4.57 0.58 -9.57
N GLU A 54 -4.50 -0.73 -9.72
CA GLU A 54 -4.39 -1.36 -11.05
C GLU A 54 -5.78 -1.34 -11.69
N GLU A 55 -5.91 -0.78 -12.89
CA GLU A 55 -7.15 -0.77 -13.66
C GLU A 55 -7.46 -2.14 -14.29
#